data_AF-A0A972CVN0-F1
#
_entry.id   AF-A0A972CVN0-F1
#
_cell.length_a   1.000
_cell.length_b   1.000
_cell.length_c   1.000
_cell.angle_alpha   90.00
_cell.angle_beta   90.00
_cell.angle_gamma   90.00
#
_symmetry.space_group_name_H-M   'P 1'
#
loop_
_entity.id
_entity.type
_entity.pdbx_description
1 polymer ?
#
loop_
_entity_poly.entity_id
_entity_poly.type
_entity_poly.pdbx_seq_one_letter_code
_entity_poly.pdbx_strand_id
1 'polypeptide(L)'
;MTLNWFKNEDNVSYSNIDDFADNFAKESGIHNLREKIEEFKKNPIKEGKIIRGNKRTSIKLLIPNDYFEDDILMGDSVWVYVGEHYPAYCIYWN
;
A
#
# COMPACT_ATOMS: atom_id res chain seq x y z
N MET A 1 -4.87 -12.16 2.71
CA MET A 1 -4.54 -11.48 1.45
C MET A 1 -4.70 -12.46 0.31
N THR A 2 -5.77 -12.32 -0.48
CA THR A 2 -6.08 -13.19 -1.62
C THR A 2 -6.23 -12.36 -2.89
N LEU A 3 -5.93 -12.95 -4.05
CA LEU A 3 -6.04 -12.29 -5.36
C LEU A 3 -7.46 -11.76 -5.61
N ASN A 4 -8.49 -12.56 -5.34
CA ASN A 4 -9.89 -12.17 -5.53
C ASN A 4 -10.28 -10.95 -4.70
N TRP A 5 -9.72 -10.81 -3.49
CA TRP A 5 -9.98 -9.64 -2.66
C TRP A 5 -9.38 -8.37 -3.29
N PHE A 6 -8.17 -8.45 -3.86
CA PHE A 6 -7.51 -7.32 -4.53
C PHE A 6 -8.13 -6.95 -5.89
N LYS A 7 -8.73 -7.94 -6.60
CA LYS A 7 -9.46 -7.68 -7.85
C LYS A 7 -10.82 -7.00 -7.63
N ASN A 8 -11.33 -6.99 -6.40
CA ASN A 8 -12.58 -6.29 -6.09
C ASN A 8 -12.29 -4.81 -5.79
N GLU A 9 -12.75 -3.92 -6.66
CA GLU A 9 -12.55 -2.47 -6.53
C GLU A 9 -13.18 -1.87 -5.28
N ASP A 10 -14.25 -2.48 -4.72
CA ASP A 10 -14.85 -2.04 -3.45
C ASP A 10 -13.89 -2.17 -2.26
N ASN A 11 -12.84 -2.99 -2.42
CA ASN A 11 -11.79 -3.17 -1.43
C ASN A 11 -10.60 -2.20 -1.62
N VAL A 12 -10.68 -1.27 -2.58
CA VAL A 12 -9.56 -0.41 -2.98
C VAL A 12 -9.94 1.06 -2.87
N SER A 13 -9.10 1.83 -2.20
CA SER A 13 -9.19 3.29 -2.13
C SER A 13 -8.04 3.90 -2.93
N TYR A 14 -8.34 4.85 -3.79
CA TYR A 14 -7.33 5.56 -4.57
C TYR A 14 -6.98 6.87 -3.88
N SER A 15 -5.70 7.08 -3.59
CA SER A 15 -5.24 8.28 -2.88
C SER A 15 -3.90 8.76 -3.44
N ASN A 16 -3.72 10.08 -3.52
CA ASN A 16 -2.42 10.63 -3.85
C ASN A 16 -1.47 10.44 -2.65
N ILE A 17 -0.17 10.41 -2.95
CA ILE A 17 0.86 10.16 -1.94
C ILE A 17 0.85 11.17 -0.78
N ASP A 18 0.55 12.44 -1.04
CA ASP A 18 0.52 13.49 -0.01
C ASP A 18 -0.63 13.26 0.97
N ASP A 19 -1.85 13.15 0.45
CA ASP A 19 -3.05 12.92 1.25
C ASP A 19 -2.96 11.61 2.03
N PHE A 20 -2.45 10.54 1.42
CA PHE A 20 -2.29 9.26 2.10
C PHE A 20 -1.26 9.35 3.23
N ALA A 21 -0.06 9.87 2.94
CA ALA A 21 1.03 9.89 3.89
C ALA A 21 0.71 10.77 5.11
N ASP A 22 0.14 11.96 4.90
CA ASP A 22 -0.17 12.91 5.97
C ASP A 22 -1.26 12.38 6.92
N ASN A 23 -2.32 11.80 6.36
CA ASN A 23 -3.42 11.24 7.15
C ASN A 23 -2.99 9.95 7.86
N PHE A 24 -2.41 8.99 7.13
CA PHE A 24 -2.12 7.67 7.66
C PHE A 24 -0.94 7.65 8.63
N ALA A 25 0.10 8.48 8.42
CA ALA A 25 1.25 8.52 9.34
C ALA A 25 0.84 8.93 10.76
N LYS A 26 -0.07 9.90 10.88
CA LYS A 26 -0.58 10.39 12.16
C LYS A 26 -1.34 9.32 12.94
N GLU A 27 -2.18 8.56 12.24
CA GLU A 27 -3.00 7.50 12.82
C GLU A 27 -2.16 6.28 13.20
N SER A 28 -1.33 5.79 12.27
CA SER A 28 -0.52 4.58 12.42
C SER A 28 0.72 4.74 13.29
N GLY A 29 1.20 5.98 13.49
CA GLY A 29 2.46 6.24 14.15
C GLY A 29 3.68 5.75 13.35
N ILE A 30 3.55 5.69 12.02
CA ILE A 30 4.65 5.40 11.11
C ILE A 30 5.34 6.72 10.74
N HIS A 31 6.56 6.91 11.23
CA HIS A 31 7.39 8.06 10.85
C HIS A 31 7.92 7.92 9.42
N ASN A 32 8.02 9.04 8.72
CA ASN A 32 8.57 9.13 7.37
C ASN A 32 7.87 8.18 6.38
N LEU A 33 6.56 8.05 6.49
CA LEU A 33 5.78 7.11 5.67
C LEU A 33 5.93 7.39 4.17
N ARG A 34 5.86 8.67 3.76
CA ARG A 34 6.08 9.08 2.37
C ARG A 34 7.42 8.58 1.83
N GLU A 35 8.50 8.90 2.53
CA GLU A 35 9.87 8.51 2.14
C GLU A 35 9.98 6.99 1.97
N LYS A 36 9.41 6.21 2.90
CA LYS A 36 9.42 4.75 2.82
C LYS A 36 8.64 4.21 1.63
N ILE A 37 7.53 4.85 1.24
CA ILE A 37 6.75 4.49 0.05
C ILE A 37 7.53 4.84 -1.22
N GLU A 38 8.16 6.02 -1.27
CA GLU A 38 8.99 6.44 -2.41
C GLU A 38 10.23 5.56 -2.58
N GLU A 39 10.88 5.15 -1.48
CA GLU A 39 11.97 4.17 -1.51
C GLU A 39 11.52 2.83 -2.08
N PHE A 40 10.34 2.34 -1.66
CA PHE A 40 9.79 1.09 -2.18
C PHE A 40 9.42 1.21 -3.66
N LYS A 41 8.86 2.35 -4.10
CA LYS A 41 8.59 2.61 -5.52
C LYS A 41 9.86 2.53 -6.37
N LYS A 42 10.98 3.08 -5.87
CA LYS A 42 12.28 3.09 -6.58
C LYS A 42 12.91 1.70 -6.65
N ASN A 43 12.69 0.88 -5.63
CA ASN A 43 13.27 -0.46 -5.51
C ASN A 43 12.21 -1.43 -4.98
N PRO A 44 11.23 -1.84 -5.81
CA PRO A 44 10.17 -2.72 -5.38
C PRO A 44 10.74 -4.11 -5.06
N ILE A 45 10.09 -4.79 -4.13
CA ILE A 45 10.40 -6.17 -3.75
C ILE A 45 9.16 -6.99 -4.06
N LYS A 46 9.33 -8.11 -4.78
CA LYS A 46 8.23 -8.96 -5.26
C LYS A 46 7.31 -9.39 -4.13
N GLU A 47 7.86 -9.81 -3.00
CA GLU A 47 7.10 -10.25 -1.82
C GLU A 47 6.48 -9.10 -1.03
N GLY A 48 6.74 -7.85 -1.41
CA GLY A 48 6.37 -6.64 -0.69
C GLY A 48 7.24 -6.35 0.54
N LYS A 49 7.02 -5.19 1.17
CA LYS A 49 7.78 -4.70 2.32
C LYS A 49 6.85 -4.38 3.49
N ILE A 50 7.11 -4.98 4.65
CA ILE A 50 6.37 -4.66 5.88
C ILE A 50 6.98 -3.41 6.54
N ILE A 51 6.15 -2.44 6.87
CA ILE A 51 6.51 -1.26 7.66
C ILE A 51 5.75 -1.32 8.98
N ARG A 52 6.48 -1.20 10.09
CA ARG A 52 5.90 -1.19 11.45
C ARG A 52 5.85 0.24 11.97
N GLY A 53 4.68 0.63 12.46
CA GLY A 53 4.48 1.83 13.27
C GLY A 53 4.72 1.55 14.75
N ASN A 54 4.72 2.61 15.56
CA ASN A 54 4.90 2.50 17.01
C ASN A 54 3.59 2.20 17.79
N LYS A 55 2.41 2.27 17.15
CA LYS A 55 1.09 2.04 17.77
C LYS A 55 0.51 0.64 17.54
N ARG A 56 1.37 -0.38 17.35
CA ARG A 56 1.00 -1.76 16.93
C ARG A 56 0.38 -1.87 15.53
N THR A 57 0.32 -0.77 14.77
CA THR A 57 -0.05 -0.80 13.36
C THR A 57 1.14 -1.25 12.51
N SER A 58 0.90 -2.15 11.56
CA SER A 58 1.84 -2.46 10.49
C SER A 58 1.12 -2.45 9.16
N ILE A 59 1.81 -2.00 8.13
CA ILE A 59 1.33 -2.03 6.74
C ILE A 59 2.27 -2.86 5.89
N LYS A 60 1.76 -3.38 4.78
CA LYS A 60 2.55 -3.99 3.72
C LYS A 60 2.47 -3.11 2.48
N LEU A 61 3.64 -2.68 1.99
CA LEU A 61 3.79 -2.11 0.66
C LEU A 61 3.96 -3.26 -0.34
N LEU A 62 3.28 -3.20 -1.47
CA LEU A 62 3.41 -4.17 -2.56
C LEU A 62 3.08 -3.54 -3.91
N ILE A 63 3.58 -4.14 -4.98
CA ILE A 63 3.06 -3.98 -6.35
C ILE A 63 2.19 -5.22 -6.61
N PRO A 64 0.85 -5.08 -6.71
CA PRO A 64 -0.03 -6.25 -6.82
C PRO A 64 0.29 -7.18 -7.99
N ASN A 65 0.61 -6.64 -9.18
CA ASN A 65 0.91 -7.45 -10.35
C ASN A 65 2.19 -8.29 -10.14
N ASP A 66 3.21 -7.72 -9.49
CA ASP A 66 4.42 -8.46 -9.12
C ASP A 66 4.17 -9.53 -8.05
N TYR A 67 3.32 -9.22 -7.07
CA TYR A 67 3.05 -10.09 -5.92
C TYR A 67 2.21 -11.32 -6.29
N PHE A 68 1.20 -11.12 -7.15
CA PHE A 68 0.24 -12.16 -7.53
C PHE A 68 0.52 -12.80 -8.88
N GLU A 69 1.40 -12.21 -9.70
CA GLU A 69 1.67 -12.64 -11.08
C GLU A 69 0.38 -12.68 -11.94
N ASP A 70 -0.53 -11.73 -11.71
CA ASP A 70 -1.82 -11.60 -12.40
C ASP A 70 -2.16 -10.11 -12.55
N ASP A 71 -2.93 -9.77 -13.59
CA ASP A 71 -3.33 -8.41 -13.88
C ASP A 71 -4.44 -7.95 -12.92
N ILE A 72 -4.09 -6.95 -12.11
CA ILE A 72 -5.00 -6.21 -11.24
C ILE A 72 -5.07 -4.77 -11.76
N LEU A 73 -6.27 -4.18 -11.76
CA LEU A 73 -6.45 -2.77 -12.14
C LEU A 73 -5.54 -1.89 -11.28
N MET A 74 -4.72 -1.04 -11.91
CA MET A 74 -3.70 -0.22 -11.22
C MET A 74 -2.67 -1.05 -10.41
N GLY A 75 -2.52 -2.33 -10.72
CA GLY A 75 -1.64 -3.27 -10.02
C GLY A 75 -0.15 -3.08 -10.28
N ASP A 76 0.23 -2.19 -11.21
CA ASP A 76 1.62 -1.74 -11.40
C ASP A 76 1.99 -0.57 -10.46
N SER A 77 1.03 -0.03 -9.70
CA SER A 77 1.26 1.04 -8.72
C SER A 77 1.64 0.47 -7.35
N VAL A 78 2.17 1.34 -6.48
CA VAL A 78 2.39 0.96 -5.08
C VAL A 78 1.06 0.91 -4.34
N TRP A 79 0.78 -0.23 -3.74
CA TRP A 79 -0.37 -0.43 -2.88
C TRP A 79 0.05 -0.51 -1.42
N VAL A 80 -0.78 0.03 -0.53
CA VAL A 80 -0.65 -0.12 0.92
C VAL A 80 -1.75 -1.02 1.44
N TYR A 81 -1.35 -2.17 1.97
CA TYR A 81 -2.25 -3.14 2.59
C TYR A 81 -2.13 -3.08 4.11
N VAL A 82 -3.24 -2.78 4.78
CA VAL A 82 -3.32 -2.66 6.25
C VAL A 82 -3.97 -3.91 6.88
N GLY A 83 -4.72 -4.67 6.10
CA GLY A 83 -5.51 -5.84 6.51
C GLY A 83 -6.87 -5.86 5.82
N GLU A 84 -7.53 -7.03 5.69
CA GLU A 84 -8.77 -7.17 4.90
C GLU A 84 -10.00 -6.47 5.52
N HIS A 85 -9.89 -5.94 6.74
CA HIS A 85 -10.93 -5.13 7.39
C HIS A 85 -10.92 -3.66 6.95
N TYR A 86 -9.89 -3.23 6.23
CA TYR A 86 -9.73 -1.89 5.68
C TYR A 86 -9.50 -1.99 4.17
N PRO A 87 -9.87 -0.97 3.39
CA PRO A 87 -9.48 -0.95 1.99
C PRO A 87 -7.96 -0.98 1.86
N ALA A 88 -7.46 -1.59 0.78
CA ALA A 88 -6.10 -1.35 0.33
C ALA A 88 -6.03 0.03 -0.33
N TYR A 89 -4.90 0.71 -0.21
CA TYR A 89 -4.73 2.03 -0.80
C TYR A 89 -3.85 1.93 -2.04
N CYS A 90 -4.43 2.16 -3.21
CA CYS A 90 -3.67 2.35 -4.45
C CYS A 90 -3.10 3.77 -4.46
N ILE A 91 -1.78 3.91 -4.36
CA ILE A 91 -1.11 5.20 -4.24
C ILE A 91 -0.69 5.70 -5.61
N TYR A 92 -1.12 6.91 -5.95
CA TYR A 92 -0.69 7.60 -7.17
C TYR A 92 0.10 8.89 -6.85
N TRP A 93 0.86 9.33 -7.86
CA TRP A 93 1.64 10.57 -7.81
C TRP A 93 1.06 11.51 -8.86
N ASN A 94 0.80 12.76 -8.46
CA ASN A 94 0.47 13.85 -9.39
C ASN A 94 1.74 14.46 -9.98
#